data_AF-A0A1M6UUZ5-F1
#
_entry.id   AF-A0A1M6UUZ5-F1
#
_cell.length_a   1.000
_cell.length_b   1.000
_cell.length_c   1.000
_cell.angle_alpha   90.00
_cell.angle_beta   90.00
_cell.angle_gamma   90.00
#
_symmetry.space_group_name_H-M   'P 1'
#
loop_
_entity.id
_entity.type
_entity.pdbx_description
1 polymer ?
#
loop_
_entity_poly.entity_id
_entity_poly.type
_entity_poly.pdbx_seq_one_letter_code
_entity_poly.pdbx_strand_id
1 'polypeptide(L)'
;MPSDKGITGLTGWGTWLALLLWVGCGVPPRPAYLPPVGIDVWHYEVTLRLDPETRRLEGRVTLEVRRTPSATELPLCFDMLTVDSAWVDGQAVAPVRREGRLIIPLNGTLRNRITLAYHGIPPEGLYEATYLGQRVVFTDSWPYRGCAWLPAVHHPSDPATLTLRLLIPRGYQAAGTGRLVQIDTLTEHVRFHWQLDATAPTYSFAFAVANFVRVDTIADHSIPIHYYLLPSDRDRAYRLRRTPEALRWLSRWLGAYPYRSYTVVQVPIGYAGMENASASFLRADLFELGDVEGVQVHELVHQWFGNRVSIAGWRDLWLAEGMATYLTTLFYEDFDGLEVARRQWVDMARLTPDALRLHGALVPGRYVDPETHLTWVPYRKGACVLHLLRLKLGDATFRRALQTIYYRFAGKPLSTEGFRAVLEEISGQELGPLFDYWIYGDRLPELRVWWHAKQRRLTWKVVGDAGTLQGVPFQLAIRQGTQVRYVDARAAALHLPEATEQPEVAPVGILMRVVYP
;
A
#
# COMPACT_ATOMS: atom_id res chain seq x y z
N MET A 1 18.48 19.73 -24.55
CA MET A 1 17.24 19.59 -25.34
C MET A 1 17.20 18.21 -25.95
N PRO A 2 16.26 17.36 -25.53
CA PRO A 2 15.74 16.30 -26.38
C PRO A 2 14.22 16.43 -26.56
N SER A 3 13.85 16.64 -27.82
CA SER A 3 12.60 16.43 -28.55
C SER A 3 11.30 16.12 -27.80
N ASP A 4 10.38 17.08 -27.92
CA ASP A 4 8.93 16.90 -28.03
C ASP A 4 8.57 15.77 -29.02
N LYS A 5 7.85 14.77 -28.52
CA LYS A 5 6.86 14.04 -29.33
C LYS A 5 5.53 14.10 -28.61
N GLY A 6 4.66 14.95 -29.17
CA GLY A 6 3.31 15.19 -28.70
C GLY A 6 2.49 13.91 -28.58
N ILE A 7 1.79 13.80 -27.45
CA ILE A 7 0.70 12.86 -27.24
C ILE A 7 -0.57 13.57 -27.70
N THR A 8 -0.87 13.47 -28.99
CA THR A 8 -2.18 13.81 -29.55
C THR A 8 -2.96 12.52 -29.77
N GLY A 9 -4.08 12.35 -29.07
CA GLY A 9 -5.13 11.39 -29.43
C GLY A 9 -5.37 10.25 -28.42
N LEU A 10 -6.06 10.54 -27.32
CA LEU A 10 -6.77 9.54 -26.52
C LEU A 10 -8.19 10.04 -26.20
N THR A 11 -9.08 9.96 -27.18
CA THR A 11 -10.53 9.98 -26.96
C THR A 11 -11.01 8.54 -26.81
N GLY A 12 -11.00 8.04 -25.57
CA GLY A 12 -11.51 6.71 -25.23
C GLY A 12 -11.20 6.40 -23.77
N TRP A 13 -12.21 6.44 -22.90
CA TRP A 13 -12.15 6.17 -21.46
C TRP A 13 -10.94 6.80 -20.75
N GLY A 14 -11.16 8.02 -20.23
CA GLY A 14 -10.13 8.79 -19.53
C GLY A 14 -9.36 7.98 -18.50
N THR A 15 -8.04 8.18 -18.53
CA THR A 15 -7.05 7.72 -17.57
C THR A 15 -7.35 8.30 -16.18
N TRP A 16 -8.02 7.52 -15.35
CA TRP A 16 -8.22 7.84 -13.93
C TRP A 16 -7.67 6.68 -13.13
N LEU A 17 -6.66 6.95 -12.27
CA LEU A 17 -5.84 5.96 -11.53
C LEU A 17 -4.92 5.09 -12.38
N ALA A 18 -4.10 5.70 -13.24
CA ALA A 18 -2.83 5.09 -13.61
C ALA A 18 -1.81 5.34 -12.46
N LEU A 19 -1.82 4.49 -11.43
CA LEU A 19 -0.65 4.33 -10.56
C LEU A 19 0.47 3.76 -11.44
N LEU A 20 1.20 4.67 -12.10
CA LEU A 20 2.37 4.31 -12.90
C LEU A 20 3.46 3.84 -11.93
N LEU A 21 3.52 2.52 -11.73
CA LEU A 21 4.63 1.85 -11.10
C LEU A 21 5.81 1.91 -12.06
N TRP A 22 6.83 2.70 -11.74
CA TRP A 22 8.12 2.55 -12.39
C TRP A 22 8.79 1.30 -11.79
N VAL A 23 8.99 0.29 -12.62
CA VAL A 23 9.75 -0.90 -12.25
C VAL A 23 11.21 -0.47 -12.07
N GLY A 24 11.69 -0.58 -10.84
CA GLY A 24 13.06 -0.22 -10.48
C GLY A 24 14.08 -0.90 -11.39
N CYS A 25 15.11 -0.14 -11.77
CA CYS A 25 16.32 -0.66 -12.41
C CYS A 25 16.83 -1.90 -11.64
N GLY A 26 17.19 -2.94 -12.38
CA GLY A 26 17.54 -4.28 -11.91
C GLY A 26 18.27 -4.33 -10.57
N VAL A 27 17.51 -4.60 -9.51
CA VAL A 27 18.02 -5.10 -8.25
C VAL A 27 18.17 -6.63 -8.41
N PRO A 28 19.34 -7.22 -8.14
CA PRO A 28 19.47 -8.67 -8.19
C PRO A 28 18.53 -9.33 -7.18
N PRO A 29 17.85 -10.42 -7.53
CA PRO A 29 16.90 -11.08 -6.64
C PRO A 29 17.60 -11.52 -5.35
N ARG A 30 17.09 -11.04 -4.21
CA ARG A 30 17.57 -11.47 -2.88
C ARG A 30 16.77 -12.69 -2.41
N PRO A 31 17.40 -13.63 -1.68
CA PRO A 31 16.66 -14.71 -1.05
C PRO A 31 15.58 -14.16 -0.12
N ALA A 32 14.46 -14.87 -0.04
CA ALA A 32 13.33 -14.54 0.81
C ALA A 32 13.74 -14.22 2.25
N TYR A 33 13.45 -13.00 2.71
CA TYR A 33 13.53 -12.71 4.14
C TYR A 33 12.32 -13.37 4.84
N LEU A 34 12.51 -14.60 5.33
CA LEU A 34 11.52 -15.27 6.17
C LEU A 34 11.59 -14.73 7.61
N PRO A 35 10.44 -14.52 8.27
CA PRO A 35 10.43 -14.05 9.65
C PRO A 35 11.07 -15.11 10.57
N PRO A 36 11.85 -14.68 11.58
CA PRO A 36 12.44 -15.61 12.54
C PRO A 36 11.35 -16.31 13.35
N VAL A 37 11.43 -17.63 13.44
CA VAL A 37 10.46 -18.44 14.21
C VAL A 37 10.66 -18.21 15.70
N GLY A 38 9.56 -17.92 16.40
CA GLY A 38 9.56 -17.78 17.85
C GLY A 38 10.24 -16.50 18.35
N ILE A 39 10.37 -15.48 17.51
CA ILE A 39 10.88 -14.15 17.86
C ILE A 39 9.82 -13.10 17.51
N ASP A 40 9.66 -12.11 18.37
CA ASP A 40 8.80 -10.94 18.20
C ASP A 40 9.57 -9.70 18.68
N VAL A 41 9.88 -8.78 17.75
CA VAL A 41 10.49 -7.48 18.10
C VAL A 41 9.40 -6.44 18.18
N TRP A 42 8.96 -6.11 19.39
CA TRP A 42 7.74 -5.33 19.60
C TRP A 42 7.99 -3.80 19.67
N HIS A 43 9.24 -3.38 19.88
CA HIS A 43 9.61 -1.96 19.94
C HIS A 43 11.02 -1.68 19.40
N TYR A 44 11.12 -0.58 18.66
CA TYR A 44 12.36 -0.01 18.14
C TYR A 44 12.57 1.39 18.72
N GLU A 45 13.67 1.59 19.43
CA GLU A 45 14.16 2.91 19.81
C GLU A 45 15.37 3.25 18.94
N VAL A 46 15.19 4.19 18.00
CA VAL A 46 16.18 4.52 16.96
C VAL A 46 16.66 5.95 17.16
N THR A 47 17.96 6.14 17.30
CA THR A 47 18.61 7.45 17.27
C THR A 47 19.58 7.51 16.11
N LEU A 48 19.36 8.45 15.21
CA LEU A 48 20.15 8.65 14.00
C LEU A 48 20.80 10.02 14.00
N ARG A 49 22.03 10.10 13.51
CA ARG A 49 22.68 11.32 13.06
C ARG A 49 22.90 11.20 11.57
N LEU A 50 22.31 12.10 10.81
CA LEU A 50 22.40 12.14 9.36
C LEU A 50 23.11 13.40 8.92
N ASP A 51 24.10 13.23 8.06
CA ASP A 51 24.63 14.30 7.22
C ASP A 51 23.92 14.26 5.85
N PRO A 52 23.03 15.22 5.54
CA PRO A 52 22.29 15.23 4.27
C PRO A 52 23.18 15.47 3.05
N GLU A 53 24.39 16.03 3.22
CA GLU A 53 25.31 16.34 2.12
C GLU A 53 26.08 15.10 1.66
N THR A 54 26.42 14.22 2.60
CA THR A 54 27.23 13.02 2.32
C THR A 54 26.44 11.72 2.41
N ARG A 55 25.18 11.78 2.87
CA ARG A 55 24.34 10.63 3.28
C ARG A 55 24.98 9.74 4.33
N ARG A 56 26.02 10.22 5.03
CA ARG A 56 26.62 9.49 6.14
C ARG A 56 25.59 9.40 7.27
N LEU A 57 25.35 8.17 7.70
CA LEU A 57 24.43 7.83 8.78
C LEU A 57 25.23 7.21 9.93
N GLU A 58 24.95 7.69 11.13
CA GLU A 58 25.36 7.05 12.39
C GLU A 58 24.10 6.71 13.16
N GLY A 59 23.99 5.47 13.61
CA GLY A 59 22.80 4.95 14.24
C GLY A 59 23.10 4.27 15.56
N ARG A 60 22.18 4.47 16.52
CA ARG A 60 22.03 3.63 17.70
C ARG A 60 20.59 3.13 17.72
N VAL A 61 20.41 1.82 17.61
CA VAL A 61 19.10 1.17 17.72
C VAL A 61 19.06 0.33 18.98
N THR A 62 17.94 0.41 19.71
CA THR A 62 17.61 -0.51 20.79
C THR A 62 16.33 -1.26 20.45
N LEU A 63 16.38 -2.58 20.53
CA LEU A 63 15.28 -3.49 20.23
C LEU A 63 14.77 -4.12 21.53
N GLU A 64 13.47 -4.13 21.70
CA GLU A 64 12.81 -4.92 22.74
C GLU A 64 12.27 -6.21 22.13
N VAL A 65 12.82 -7.34 22.55
CA VAL A 65 12.59 -8.64 21.89
C VAL A 65 11.93 -9.61 22.86
N ARG A 66 10.93 -10.35 22.38
CA ARG A 66 10.37 -11.54 23.02
C ARG A 66 10.77 -12.75 22.21
N ARG A 67 11.07 -13.86 22.89
CA ARG A 67 11.46 -15.10 22.20
C ARG A 67 10.96 -16.36 22.90
N THR A 68 10.88 -17.45 22.14
CA THR A 68 10.71 -18.79 22.70
C THR A 68 12.05 -19.33 23.21
N PRO A 69 12.05 -20.34 24.11
CA PRO A 69 13.29 -20.94 24.61
C PRO A 69 14.20 -21.52 23.51
N SER A 70 13.62 -21.96 22.39
CA SER A 70 14.35 -22.54 21.26
C SER A 70 15.05 -21.51 20.37
N ALA A 71 14.69 -20.23 20.46
CA ALA A 71 15.29 -19.16 19.67
C ALA A 71 16.56 -18.64 20.38
N THR A 72 17.73 -19.16 20.00
CA THR A 72 19.03 -18.81 20.60
C THR A 72 19.79 -17.72 19.83
N GLU A 73 19.26 -17.26 18.70
CA GLU A 73 19.88 -16.24 17.84
C GLU A 73 18.78 -15.32 17.28
N LEU A 74 19.07 -14.02 17.16
CA LEU A 74 18.24 -13.06 16.45
C LEU A 74 18.88 -12.71 15.11
N PRO A 75 18.30 -13.16 13.98
CA PRO A 75 18.75 -12.78 12.65
C PRO A 75 18.12 -11.43 12.23
N LEU A 76 18.91 -10.36 12.23
CA LEU A 76 18.50 -9.05 11.72
C LEU A 76 18.84 -8.91 10.25
N CYS A 77 17.92 -8.30 9.50
CA CYS A 77 18.18 -7.84 8.14
C CYS A 77 19.07 -6.58 8.22
N PHE A 78 20.38 -6.78 8.20
CA PHE A 78 21.35 -5.69 8.30
C PHE A 78 22.75 -6.16 7.88
N ASP A 79 23.15 -5.94 6.64
CA ASP A 79 24.45 -6.40 6.16
C ASP A 79 25.33 -5.32 5.52
N MET A 80 24.88 -4.07 5.45
CA MET A 80 25.50 -3.07 4.59
C MET A 80 26.32 -1.98 5.29
N LEU A 81 26.08 -1.77 6.59
CA LEU A 81 26.82 -0.76 7.39
C LEU A 81 27.77 -1.42 8.38
N THR A 82 28.74 -0.64 8.85
CA THR A 82 29.69 -1.06 9.88
C THR A 82 28.98 -1.10 11.23
N VAL A 83 29.06 -2.23 11.94
CA VAL A 83 28.55 -2.36 13.31
C VAL A 83 29.71 -2.09 14.27
N ASP A 84 29.57 -1.06 15.09
CA ASP A 84 30.60 -0.62 16.03
C ASP A 84 30.52 -1.39 17.36
N SER A 85 29.30 -1.69 17.81
CA SER A 85 29.09 -2.51 19.01
C SER A 85 27.71 -3.16 19.03
N ALA A 86 27.61 -4.29 19.73
CA ALA A 86 26.37 -4.99 20.01
C ALA A 86 26.31 -5.40 21.48
N TRP A 87 25.15 -5.21 22.09
CA TRP A 87 24.90 -5.51 23.50
C TRP A 87 23.57 -6.25 23.64
N VAL A 88 23.55 -7.29 24.47
CA VAL A 88 22.33 -8.02 24.88
C VAL A 88 22.23 -7.91 26.39
N ASP A 89 21.17 -7.28 26.88
CA ASP A 89 20.91 -7.10 28.32
C ASP A 89 22.10 -6.47 29.07
N GLY A 90 22.79 -5.52 28.42
CA GLY A 90 23.95 -4.83 28.97
C GLY A 90 25.27 -5.60 28.89
N GLN A 91 25.29 -6.81 28.31
CA GLN A 91 26.50 -7.58 28.06
C GLN A 91 26.94 -7.43 26.61
N ALA A 92 28.23 -7.16 26.40
CA ALA A 92 28.80 -7.07 25.06
C ALA A 92 28.76 -8.44 24.37
N VAL A 93 28.35 -8.46 23.11
CA VAL A 93 28.33 -9.67 22.28
C VAL A 93 29.03 -9.40 20.95
N ALA A 94 29.58 -10.47 20.35
CA ALA A 94 30.14 -10.41 19.01
C ALA A 94 29.07 -10.87 18.00
N PRO A 95 28.48 -9.96 17.20
CA PRO A 95 27.53 -10.36 16.17
C PRO A 95 28.27 -10.98 14.99
N VAL A 96 27.63 -11.93 14.30
CA VAL A 96 28.23 -12.64 13.16
C VAL A 96 27.41 -12.38 11.91
N ARG A 97 28.06 -12.18 10.77
CA ARG A 97 27.38 -12.10 9.47
C ARG A 97 27.23 -13.50 8.89
N ARG A 98 26.00 -13.89 8.57
CA ARG A 98 25.67 -15.19 7.98
C ARG A 98 24.53 -15.02 6.99
N GLU A 99 24.72 -15.48 5.74
CA GLU A 99 23.68 -15.47 4.70
C GLU A 99 23.02 -14.09 4.48
N GLY A 100 23.81 -13.02 4.50
CA GLY A 100 23.30 -11.66 4.31
C GLY A 100 22.54 -11.09 5.52
N ARG A 101 22.76 -11.64 6.73
CA ARG A 101 22.10 -11.23 7.98
C ARG A 101 23.11 -10.96 9.07
N LEU A 102 22.77 -10.04 9.97
CA LEU A 102 23.48 -9.84 11.24
C LEU A 102 22.85 -10.73 12.31
N ILE A 103 23.60 -11.74 12.75
CA ILE A 103 23.17 -12.70 13.76
C ILE A 103 23.61 -12.20 15.13
N ILE A 104 22.65 -11.90 16.00
CA ILE A 104 22.89 -11.55 17.40
C ILE A 104 22.69 -12.80 18.26
N PRO A 105 23.72 -13.28 18.98
CA PRO A 105 23.53 -14.40 19.90
C PRO A 105 22.63 -13.97 21.06
N LEU A 106 21.63 -14.79 21.37
CA LEU A 106 20.70 -14.56 22.47
C LEU A 106 21.01 -15.52 23.60
N ASN A 107 21.10 -15.00 24.81
CA ASN A 107 21.30 -15.78 26.02
C ASN A 107 20.37 -15.25 27.13
N GLY A 108 20.39 -15.93 28.28
CA GLY A 108 19.62 -15.51 29.44
C GLY A 108 18.10 -15.64 29.24
N THR A 109 17.37 -14.55 29.44
CA THR A 109 15.91 -14.60 29.63
C THR A 109 15.14 -14.68 28.30
N LEU A 110 13.82 -14.90 28.37
CA LEU A 110 12.91 -14.92 27.21
C LEU A 110 12.53 -13.50 26.71
N ARG A 111 13.05 -12.47 27.35
CA ARG A 111 12.98 -11.08 26.91
C ARG A 111 14.39 -10.50 26.87
N ASN A 112 14.74 -9.87 25.78
CA ASN A 112 16.07 -9.30 25.62
C ASN A 112 15.96 -7.86 25.16
N ARG A 113 16.79 -6.99 25.73
CA ARG A 113 17.05 -5.65 25.24
C ARG A 113 18.35 -5.66 24.45
N ILE A 114 18.27 -5.43 23.15
CA ILE A 114 19.42 -5.52 22.24
C ILE A 114 19.78 -4.12 21.77
N THR A 115 21.02 -3.69 21.99
CA THR A 115 21.49 -2.38 21.52
C THR A 115 22.58 -2.54 20.49
N LEU A 116 22.46 -1.86 19.36
CA LEU A 116 23.47 -1.81 18.30
C LEU A 116 23.87 -0.37 18.04
N ALA A 117 25.17 -0.13 17.88
CA ALA A 117 25.71 1.10 17.32
C ALA A 117 26.36 0.79 15.97
N TYR A 118 26.13 1.64 14.97
CA TYR A 118 26.58 1.41 13.61
C TYR A 118 26.77 2.72 12.85
N HIS A 119 27.54 2.67 11.77
CA HIS A 119 27.71 3.82 10.89
C HIS A 119 28.06 3.42 9.44
N GLY A 120 27.89 4.37 8.52
CA GLY A 120 28.34 4.24 7.14
C GLY A 120 27.50 5.09 6.20
N ILE A 121 27.52 4.75 4.92
CA ILE A 121 26.66 5.34 3.89
C ILE A 121 25.76 4.22 3.38
N PRO A 122 24.44 4.24 3.65
CA PRO A 122 23.54 3.22 3.14
C PRO A 122 23.58 3.19 1.60
N PRO A 123 23.83 2.03 0.96
CA PRO A 123 23.87 1.93 -0.50
C PRO A 123 22.48 2.01 -1.15
N GLU A 124 21.43 1.77 -0.37
CA GLU A 124 20.02 1.84 -0.75
C GLU A 124 19.19 2.23 0.48
N GLY A 125 17.88 2.39 0.32
CA GLY A 125 16.96 2.66 1.42
C GLY A 125 17.04 4.07 2.02
N LEU A 126 18.16 4.77 1.82
CA LEU A 126 18.36 6.19 2.06
C LEU A 126 18.80 6.86 0.75
N TYR A 127 17.90 7.64 0.15
CA TYR A 127 18.07 8.26 -1.15
C TYR A 127 18.25 9.76 -1.02
N GLU A 128 18.96 10.33 -1.99
CA GLU A 128 19.09 11.78 -2.18
C GLU A 128 18.72 12.10 -3.62
N ALA A 129 17.93 13.15 -3.81
CA ALA A 129 17.68 13.72 -5.11
C ALA A 129 17.45 15.23 -5.01
N THR A 130 17.67 15.92 -6.13
CA THR A 130 17.35 17.34 -6.26
C THR A 130 16.09 17.48 -7.11
N TYR A 131 15.07 18.16 -6.56
CA TYR A 131 13.84 18.48 -7.27
C TYR A 131 13.62 19.99 -7.25
N LEU A 132 13.52 20.61 -8.42
CA LEU A 132 13.38 22.08 -8.57
C LEU A 132 14.36 22.89 -7.71
N GLY A 133 15.62 22.45 -7.68
CA GLY A 133 16.69 23.10 -6.91
C GLY A 133 16.67 22.81 -5.40
N GLN A 134 15.74 22.01 -4.90
CA GLN A 134 15.69 21.58 -3.51
C GLN A 134 16.31 20.19 -3.37
N ARG A 135 17.32 20.07 -2.51
CA ARG A 135 17.84 18.78 -2.06
C ARG A 135 16.87 18.12 -1.10
N VAL A 136 16.56 16.86 -1.37
CA VAL A 136 15.70 16.03 -0.52
C VAL A 136 16.44 14.74 -0.23
N VAL A 137 16.62 14.43 1.06
CA VAL A 137 17.11 13.13 1.53
C VAL A 137 15.96 12.40 2.19
N PHE A 138 15.65 11.19 1.75
CA PHE A 138 14.47 10.46 2.21
C PHE A 138 14.72 8.96 2.24
N THR A 139 14.01 8.27 3.13
CA THR A 139 14.03 6.82 3.17
C THR A 139 12.95 6.21 2.30
N ASP A 140 13.25 5.07 1.69
CA ASP A 140 12.27 4.14 1.15
C ASP A 140 12.67 2.74 1.61
N SER A 141 11.88 2.17 2.52
CA SER A 141 12.20 0.92 3.21
C SER A 141 11.52 -0.30 2.59
N TRP A 142 10.62 -0.10 1.62
CA TRP A 142 9.91 -1.19 0.96
C TRP A 142 10.80 -1.91 -0.06
N PRO A 143 10.51 -3.16 -0.43
CA PRO A 143 9.96 -4.13 0.49
C PRO A 143 10.98 -4.49 1.58
N TYR A 144 12.27 -4.43 1.24
CA TYR A 144 13.40 -4.84 2.07
C TYR A 144 14.56 -3.83 2.09
N ARG A 145 14.41 -2.65 1.47
CA ARG A 145 15.46 -1.63 1.43
C ARG A 145 15.77 -1.02 2.80
N GLY A 146 14.84 -1.15 3.77
CA GLY A 146 15.06 -0.69 5.15
C GLY A 146 16.25 -1.36 5.84
N CYS A 147 16.60 -2.58 5.42
CA CYS A 147 17.74 -3.34 5.94
C CYS A 147 19.09 -2.63 5.74
N ALA A 148 19.17 -1.66 4.84
CA ALA A 148 20.39 -0.92 4.56
C ALA A 148 20.69 0.19 5.58
N TRP A 149 19.70 0.62 6.37
CA TRP A 149 19.84 1.73 7.31
C TRP A 149 19.33 1.41 8.73
N LEU A 150 18.45 0.41 8.89
CA LEU A 150 17.88 0.00 10.16
C LEU A 150 18.12 -1.50 10.43
N PRO A 151 18.82 -1.87 11.51
CA PRO A 151 18.87 -3.26 11.95
C PRO A 151 17.50 -3.73 12.47
N ALA A 152 16.80 -4.55 11.69
CA ALA A 152 15.43 -4.95 12.01
C ALA A 152 15.09 -6.39 11.61
N VAL A 153 14.03 -6.92 12.20
CA VAL A 153 13.27 -8.00 11.59
C VAL A 153 12.41 -7.37 10.51
N HIS A 154 12.90 -7.44 9.28
CA HIS A 154 12.34 -6.69 8.16
C HIS A 154 11.32 -7.52 7.38
N HIS A 155 10.23 -7.88 8.06
CA HIS A 155 9.13 -8.66 7.49
C HIS A 155 7.78 -8.06 7.91
N PRO A 156 6.77 -7.99 7.03
CA PRO A 156 5.47 -7.39 7.38
C PRO A 156 4.75 -8.11 8.53
N SER A 157 5.08 -9.38 8.80
CA SER A 157 4.47 -10.13 9.90
C SER A 157 4.97 -9.80 11.30
N ASP A 158 5.98 -8.93 11.44
CA ASP A 158 6.55 -8.51 12.73
C ASP A 158 6.32 -7.00 12.96
N PRO A 159 5.05 -6.55 13.11
CA PRO A 159 4.75 -5.14 13.29
C PRO A 159 5.16 -4.65 14.69
N ALA A 160 5.79 -3.49 14.76
CA ALA A 160 6.40 -2.96 15.98
C ALA A 160 6.05 -1.49 16.22
N THR A 161 6.24 -1.02 17.45
CA THR A 161 6.19 0.41 17.80
C THR A 161 7.55 1.07 17.57
N LEU A 162 7.58 2.40 17.41
CA LEU A 162 8.80 3.15 17.09
C LEU A 162 8.93 4.41 17.95
N THR A 163 10.13 4.60 18.52
CA THR A 163 10.62 5.90 18.95
C THR A 163 11.77 6.29 18.03
N LEU A 164 11.61 7.38 17.27
CA LEU A 164 12.61 7.83 16.30
C LEU A 164 13.18 9.18 16.71
N ARG A 165 14.50 9.28 16.80
CA ARG A 165 15.23 10.52 17.02
C ARG A 165 16.17 10.77 15.86
N LEU A 166 16.02 11.90 15.19
CA LEU A 166 16.85 12.27 14.04
C LEU A 166 17.57 13.58 14.32
N LEU A 167 18.89 13.53 14.33
CA LEU A 167 19.78 14.67 14.45
C LEU A 167 20.33 15.05 13.06
N ILE A 168 20.10 16.30 12.65
CA ILE A 168 20.55 16.86 11.37
C ILE A 168 21.14 18.27 11.56
N PRO A 169 21.94 18.78 10.61
CA PRO A 169 22.39 20.17 10.63
C PRO A 169 21.22 21.16 10.67
N ARG A 170 21.44 22.35 11.26
CA ARG A 170 20.45 23.44 11.19
C ARG A 170 20.23 23.89 9.74
N GLY A 171 19.06 24.46 9.48
CA GLY A 171 18.65 24.91 8.14
C GLY A 171 17.77 23.91 7.39
N TYR A 172 17.67 22.66 7.87
CA TYR A 172 16.76 21.65 7.34
C TYR A 172 15.52 21.47 8.22
N GLN A 173 14.43 21.01 7.60
CA GLN A 173 13.25 20.45 8.25
C GLN A 173 13.26 18.94 8.10
N ALA A 174 12.55 18.25 8.98
CA ALA A 174 12.35 16.81 8.87
C ALA A 174 10.91 16.40 9.16
N ALA A 175 10.49 15.33 8.49
CA ALA A 175 9.26 14.59 8.74
C ALA A 175 9.61 13.12 8.96
N GLY A 176 8.81 12.41 9.74
CA GLY A 176 9.07 11.01 10.06
C GLY A 176 7.82 10.29 10.54
N THR A 177 7.93 8.96 10.60
CA THR A 177 6.89 8.06 11.10
C THR A 177 6.51 8.38 12.54
N GLY A 178 5.21 8.56 12.78
CA GLY A 178 4.63 8.82 14.09
C GLY A 178 4.37 10.30 14.38
N ARG A 179 3.95 10.58 15.61
CA ARG A 179 3.66 11.94 16.08
C ARG A 179 4.95 12.62 16.50
N LEU A 180 5.21 13.82 15.99
CA LEU A 180 6.30 14.67 16.45
C LEU A 180 6.00 15.12 17.89
N VAL A 181 6.84 14.71 18.85
CA VAL A 181 6.64 14.98 20.28
C VAL A 181 7.58 16.05 20.82
N GLN A 182 8.74 16.25 20.18
CA GLN A 182 9.76 17.18 20.65
C GLN A 182 10.69 17.60 19.52
N ILE A 183 11.20 18.84 19.60
CA ILE A 183 12.29 19.35 18.76
C ILE A 183 13.32 19.98 19.70
N ASP A 184 14.56 19.49 19.68
CA ASP A 184 15.69 20.12 20.39
C ASP A 184 16.48 20.98 19.40
N THR A 185 16.59 22.29 19.67
CA THR A 185 17.50 23.15 18.92
C THR A 185 18.85 23.17 19.62
N LEU A 186 19.89 22.65 18.97
CA LEU A 186 21.28 22.67 19.43
C LEU A 186 22.04 23.76 18.66
N THR A 187 23.31 24.00 19.00
CA THR A 187 24.12 25.07 18.38
C THR A 187 24.17 24.95 16.85
N GLU A 188 24.65 23.80 16.36
CA GLU A 188 24.86 23.51 14.93
C GLU A 188 23.84 22.52 14.34
N HIS A 189 23.03 21.89 15.20
CA HIS A 189 22.13 20.81 14.81
C HIS A 189 20.72 21.03 15.36
N VAL A 190 19.76 20.31 14.80
CA VAL A 190 18.40 20.18 15.34
C VAL A 190 18.08 18.69 15.47
N ARG A 191 17.43 18.31 16.57
CA ARG A 191 16.98 16.94 16.81
C ARG A 191 15.47 16.89 16.83
N PHE A 192 14.89 16.04 16.00
CA PHE A 192 13.46 15.77 15.98
C PHE A 192 13.16 14.44 16.66
N HIS A 193 12.07 14.38 17.41
CA HIS A 193 11.64 13.17 18.12
C HIS A 193 10.22 12.80 17.71
N TRP A 194 10.04 11.61 17.15
CA TRP A 194 8.74 11.04 16.84
C TRP A 194 8.44 9.80 17.66
N GLN A 195 7.14 9.61 17.90
CA GLN A 195 6.60 8.46 18.63
C GLN A 195 5.46 7.82 17.83
N LEU A 196 5.58 6.53 17.57
CA LEU A 196 4.56 5.67 16.97
C LEU A 196 4.10 4.64 18.01
N ASP A 197 2.97 4.90 18.65
CA ASP A 197 2.45 4.09 19.76
C ASP A 197 1.65 2.85 19.32
N ALA A 198 1.18 2.83 18.06
CA ALA A 198 0.51 1.68 17.47
C ALA A 198 1.46 0.93 16.55
N THR A 199 1.45 -0.40 16.60
CA THR A 199 2.38 -1.20 15.80
C THR A 199 2.13 -1.05 14.30
N ALA A 200 3.23 -1.05 13.54
CA ALA A 200 3.26 -1.05 12.08
C ALA A 200 4.48 -1.86 11.59
N PRO A 201 4.46 -2.42 10.37
CA PRO A 201 5.59 -3.18 9.85
C PRO A 201 6.82 -2.28 9.64
N THR A 202 8.01 -2.83 9.85
CA THR A 202 9.29 -2.11 9.77
C THR A 202 9.58 -1.51 8.39
N TYR A 203 9.00 -2.06 7.31
CA TYR A 203 9.08 -1.44 5.97
C TYR A 203 8.39 -0.08 5.88
N SER A 204 7.47 0.23 6.81
CA SER A 204 6.72 1.49 6.84
C SER A 204 7.36 2.56 7.73
N PHE A 205 8.51 2.25 8.35
CA PHE A 205 9.30 3.23 9.11
C PHE A 205 10.10 4.09 8.15
N ALA A 206 9.93 5.41 8.26
CA ALA A 206 10.53 6.35 7.35
C ALA A 206 10.83 7.71 7.98
N PHE A 207 11.73 8.45 7.33
CA PHE A 207 11.93 9.88 7.52
C PHE A 207 12.35 10.55 6.21
N ALA A 208 12.18 11.87 6.16
CA ALA A 208 12.67 12.70 5.08
C ALA A 208 13.19 14.04 5.64
N VAL A 209 14.19 14.59 4.95
CA VAL A 209 14.90 15.81 5.29
C VAL A 209 15.02 16.68 4.05
N ALA A 210 14.51 17.89 4.13
CA ALA A 210 14.59 18.90 3.08
C ALA A 210 14.27 20.28 3.65
N ASN A 211 14.29 21.31 2.80
CA ASN A 211 13.77 22.63 3.14
C ASN A 211 12.23 22.67 3.02
N PHE A 212 11.53 21.81 3.77
CA PHE A 212 10.07 21.72 3.71
C PHE A 212 9.37 22.97 4.23
N VAL A 213 8.25 23.31 3.60
CA VAL A 213 7.23 24.19 4.17
C VAL A 213 6.12 23.32 4.75
N ARG A 214 5.72 23.61 5.99
CA ARG A 214 4.67 22.90 6.69
C ARG A 214 3.33 23.62 6.58
N VAL A 215 2.28 22.89 6.20
CA VAL A 215 0.88 23.33 6.20
C VAL A 215 0.08 22.39 7.09
N ASP A 216 -0.65 22.95 8.05
CA ASP A 216 -1.37 22.17 9.06
C ASP A 216 -2.88 22.21 8.85
N THR A 217 -3.53 21.09 9.14
CA THR A 217 -4.99 20.97 9.23
C THR A 217 -5.37 19.93 10.28
N ILE A 218 -6.65 19.66 10.46
CA ILE A 218 -7.15 18.72 11.46
C ILE A 218 -8.28 17.86 10.87
N ALA A 219 -8.26 16.56 11.16
CA ALA A 219 -9.36 15.66 10.91
C ALA A 219 -10.08 15.33 12.22
N ASP A 220 -11.38 15.08 12.12
CA ASP A 220 -12.22 14.62 13.25
C ASP A 220 -12.07 15.46 14.53
N HIS A 221 -11.90 16.77 14.36
CA HIS A 221 -11.69 17.77 15.42
C HIS A 221 -10.51 17.50 16.38
N SER A 222 -9.72 16.44 16.17
CA SER A 222 -8.75 15.95 17.17
C SER A 222 -7.50 15.30 16.59
N ILE A 223 -7.48 14.92 15.31
CA ILE A 223 -6.32 14.27 14.66
C ILE A 223 -5.57 15.32 13.83
N PRO A 224 -4.40 15.80 14.29
CA PRO A 224 -3.60 16.75 13.53
C PRO A 224 -3.11 16.11 12.23
N ILE A 225 -3.17 16.88 11.14
CA ILE A 225 -2.62 16.52 9.85
C ILE A 225 -1.57 17.55 9.44
N HIS A 226 -0.39 17.07 9.04
CA HIS A 226 0.74 17.90 8.65
C HIS A 226 1.14 17.62 7.20
N TYR A 227 1.21 18.64 6.37
CA TYR A 227 1.71 18.54 5.01
C TYR A 227 3.11 19.17 4.94
N TYR A 228 4.12 18.35 4.69
CA TYR A 228 5.50 18.79 4.46
C TYR A 228 5.74 18.83 2.95
N LEU A 229 5.61 20.03 2.39
CA LEU A 229 5.72 20.28 0.95
C LEU A 229 7.04 20.96 0.63
N LEU A 230 7.53 20.79 -0.59
CA LEU A 230 8.65 21.58 -1.09
C LEU A 230 8.18 23.03 -1.32
N PRO A 231 9.06 24.04 -1.17
CA PRO A 231 8.67 25.45 -1.23
C PRO A 231 7.92 25.84 -2.52
N SER A 232 8.24 25.23 -3.66
CA SER A 232 7.57 25.43 -4.95
C SER A 232 6.08 25.09 -4.94
N ASP A 233 5.67 24.18 -4.05
CA ASP A 233 4.32 23.62 -3.99
C ASP A 233 3.56 24.02 -2.73
N ARG A 234 4.08 24.98 -1.95
CA ARG A 234 3.43 25.50 -0.75
C ARG A 234 1.96 25.83 -0.98
N ASP A 235 1.67 26.56 -2.06
CA ASP A 235 0.32 27.01 -2.40
C ASP A 235 -0.53 25.92 -3.08
N ARG A 236 0.02 24.72 -3.29
CA ARG A 236 -0.69 23.55 -3.84
C ARG A 236 -1.24 22.62 -2.78
N ALA A 237 -1.14 22.97 -1.49
CA ALA A 237 -1.72 22.20 -0.38
C ALA A 237 -3.24 21.97 -0.54
N TYR A 238 -3.97 22.85 -1.24
CA TYR A 238 -5.40 22.66 -1.55
C TYR A 238 -5.70 21.40 -2.36
N ARG A 239 -4.71 20.83 -3.05
CA ARG A 239 -4.87 19.55 -3.75
C ARG A 239 -5.02 18.36 -2.78
N LEU A 240 -4.60 18.52 -1.53
CA LEU A 240 -4.77 17.55 -0.44
C LEU A 240 -6.01 17.85 0.44
N ARG A 241 -6.88 18.79 0.05
CA ARG A 241 -8.00 19.27 0.89
C ARG A 241 -8.98 18.18 1.34
N ARG A 242 -9.04 17.04 0.63
CA ARG A 242 -9.91 15.90 0.98
C ARG A 242 -9.26 14.89 1.94
N THR A 243 -7.97 15.01 2.29
CA THR A 243 -7.36 14.12 3.28
C THR A 243 -8.14 14.07 4.61
N PRO A 244 -8.58 15.20 5.20
CA PRO A 244 -9.35 15.16 6.43
C PRO A 244 -10.73 14.50 6.26
N GLU A 245 -11.34 14.66 5.08
CA GLU A 245 -12.62 14.04 4.73
C GLU A 245 -12.49 12.53 4.55
N ALA A 246 -11.48 12.09 3.80
CA ALA A 246 -11.14 10.69 3.61
C ALA A 246 -10.81 10.01 4.94
N LEU A 247 -10.05 10.67 5.83
CA LEU A 247 -9.72 10.11 7.15
C LEU A 247 -10.98 9.87 7.98
N ARG A 248 -11.90 10.84 8.03
CA ARG A 248 -13.18 10.70 8.73
C ARG A 248 -14.04 9.61 8.10
N TRP A 249 -14.09 9.54 6.78
CA TRP A 249 -14.85 8.54 6.06
C TRP A 249 -14.33 7.13 6.35
N LEU A 250 -13.02 6.90 6.21
CA LEU A 250 -12.36 5.63 6.53
C LEU A 250 -12.56 5.26 8.00
N SER A 251 -12.47 6.23 8.91
CA SER A 251 -12.69 5.98 10.34
C SER A 251 -14.09 5.46 10.65
N ARG A 252 -15.11 6.00 9.95
CA ARG A 252 -16.50 5.49 10.06
C ARG A 252 -16.67 4.15 9.35
N TRP A 253 -16.02 3.98 8.20
CA TRP A 253 -16.22 2.81 7.34
C TRP A 253 -15.55 1.56 7.94
N LEU A 254 -14.30 1.68 8.40
CA LEU A 254 -13.46 0.58 8.92
C LEU A 254 -13.34 0.50 10.45
N GLY A 255 -13.29 1.65 11.14
CA GLY A 255 -12.95 1.73 12.56
C GLY A 255 -11.97 2.86 12.83
N ALA A 256 -11.76 3.20 14.11
CA ALA A 256 -10.98 4.39 14.50
C ALA A 256 -9.60 4.44 13.83
N TYR A 257 -9.13 5.64 13.49
CA TYR A 257 -7.77 5.83 12.98
C TYR A 257 -6.74 5.36 14.03
N PRO A 258 -5.75 4.51 13.66
CA PRO A 258 -4.89 3.86 14.65
C PRO A 258 -3.79 4.75 15.25
N TYR A 259 -3.51 5.92 14.66
CA TYR A 259 -2.40 6.78 15.08
C TYR A 259 -2.87 8.11 15.68
N ARG A 260 -1.93 8.88 16.25
CA ARG A 260 -2.23 10.15 16.96
C ARG A 260 -2.14 11.39 16.07
N SER A 261 -1.54 11.28 14.90
CA SER A 261 -1.42 12.32 13.88
C SER A 261 -1.22 11.67 12.52
N TYR A 262 -1.37 12.43 11.46
CA TYR A 262 -1.06 11.96 10.11
C TYR A 262 -0.23 12.99 9.36
N THR A 263 0.76 12.53 8.61
CA THR A 263 1.66 13.39 7.86
C THR A 263 1.62 13.01 6.38
N VAL A 264 1.70 14.00 5.50
CA VAL A 264 1.96 13.81 4.07
C VAL A 264 3.26 14.51 3.75
N VAL A 265 4.19 13.82 3.08
CA VAL A 265 5.52 14.35 2.76
C VAL A 265 5.76 14.30 1.27
N GLN A 266 6.10 15.43 0.66
CA GLN A 266 6.44 15.49 -0.75
C GLN A 266 7.91 15.10 -0.96
N VAL A 267 8.18 14.01 -1.68
CA VAL A 267 9.54 13.52 -1.94
C VAL A 267 9.71 13.07 -3.39
N PRO A 268 10.92 13.15 -3.98
CA PRO A 268 11.19 12.65 -5.33
C PRO A 268 11.35 11.11 -5.36
N ILE A 269 10.36 10.38 -4.86
CA ILE A 269 10.33 8.91 -4.86
C ILE A 269 9.96 8.36 -6.26
N GLY A 270 10.39 7.12 -6.57
CA GLY A 270 10.14 6.48 -7.88
C GLY A 270 8.71 6.00 -8.10
N TYR A 271 7.91 5.84 -7.05
CA TYR A 271 6.50 5.43 -7.08
C TYR A 271 5.58 6.64 -6.99
N ALA A 272 4.26 6.48 -7.18
CA ALA A 272 3.32 7.57 -6.98
C ALA A 272 3.21 7.97 -5.49
N GLY A 273 3.15 6.99 -4.61
CA GLY A 273 3.15 7.17 -3.17
C GLY A 273 3.78 5.98 -2.45
N MET A 274 3.96 6.13 -1.14
CA MET A 274 4.43 5.10 -0.22
C MET A 274 3.72 5.29 1.12
N GLU A 275 3.17 4.20 1.67
CA GLU A 275 2.19 4.24 2.75
C GLU A 275 2.77 4.37 4.16
N ASN A 276 4.02 4.84 4.29
CA ASN A 276 4.77 4.88 5.55
C ASN A 276 3.88 5.26 6.76
N ALA A 277 4.00 4.51 7.85
CA ALA A 277 3.03 4.56 8.95
C ALA A 277 2.92 5.97 9.53
N SER A 278 1.69 6.48 9.62
CA SER A 278 1.37 7.83 10.08
C SER A 278 2.00 8.97 9.23
N ALA A 279 2.70 8.67 8.12
CA ALA A 279 3.47 9.65 7.35
C ALA A 279 3.62 9.27 5.86
N SER A 280 2.55 9.28 5.07
CA SER A 280 2.60 8.91 3.65
C SER A 280 3.51 9.82 2.84
N PHE A 281 4.33 9.22 1.98
CA PHE A 281 5.25 9.94 1.09
C PHE A 281 4.63 9.98 -0.30
N LEU A 282 4.53 11.16 -0.90
CA LEU A 282 3.97 11.35 -2.25
C LEU A 282 5.05 11.86 -3.20
N ARG A 283 5.01 11.39 -4.45
CA ARG A 283 5.96 11.83 -5.47
C ARG A 283 5.85 13.32 -5.74
N ALA A 284 7.01 13.97 -5.82
CA ALA A 284 7.10 15.41 -5.89
C ALA A 284 6.34 16.03 -7.07
N ASP A 285 6.39 15.41 -8.26
CA ASP A 285 5.75 15.92 -9.47
C ASP A 285 4.23 15.75 -9.53
N LEU A 286 3.63 14.93 -8.64
CA LEU A 286 2.16 14.73 -8.61
C LEU A 286 1.41 16.02 -8.30
N PHE A 287 2.01 16.90 -7.51
CA PHE A 287 1.43 18.18 -7.14
C PHE A 287 1.28 19.13 -8.34
N GLU A 288 2.02 18.89 -9.42
CA GLU A 288 1.89 19.59 -10.68
C GLU A 288 1.04 18.80 -11.68
N LEU A 289 1.48 17.58 -11.99
CA LEU A 289 1.11 16.85 -13.20
C LEU A 289 0.18 15.66 -12.97
N GLY A 290 -0.17 15.34 -11.72
CA GLY A 290 -0.79 14.06 -11.39
C GLY A 290 -2.06 14.12 -10.54
N ASP A 291 -2.67 12.94 -10.36
CA ASP A 291 -3.78 12.73 -9.43
C ASP A 291 -3.24 12.54 -7.99
N VAL A 292 -2.81 13.64 -7.37
CA VAL A 292 -2.32 13.61 -5.99
C VAL A 292 -3.43 13.22 -4.99
N GLU A 293 -4.69 13.50 -5.31
CA GLU A 293 -5.82 13.19 -4.42
C GLU A 293 -6.08 11.69 -4.36
N GLY A 294 -6.22 11.04 -5.52
CA GLY A 294 -6.45 9.60 -5.59
C GLY A 294 -5.30 8.80 -4.97
N VAL A 295 -4.05 9.20 -5.24
CA VAL A 295 -2.87 8.60 -4.60
C VAL A 295 -2.92 8.84 -3.08
N GLN A 296 -3.19 10.05 -2.63
CA GLN A 296 -3.26 10.34 -1.19
C GLN A 296 -4.38 9.56 -0.47
N VAL A 297 -5.54 9.35 -1.10
CA VAL A 297 -6.60 8.53 -0.51
C VAL A 297 -6.14 7.07 -0.43
N HIS A 298 -5.49 6.54 -1.48
CA HIS A 298 -4.90 5.20 -1.49
C HIS A 298 -3.89 5.02 -0.35
N GLU A 299 -2.92 5.92 -0.21
CA GLU A 299 -1.92 5.87 0.85
C GLU A 299 -2.50 6.00 2.27
N LEU A 300 -3.64 6.69 2.39
CA LEU A 300 -4.34 6.84 3.66
C LEU A 300 -5.12 5.58 4.05
N VAL A 301 -5.67 4.82 3.09
CA VAL A 301 -6.30 3.52 3.38
C VAL A 301 -5.31 2.56 4.04
N HIS A 302 -4.06 2.60 3.59
CA HIS A 302 -3.03 1.72 4.10
C HIS A 302 -2.74 1.85 5.60
N GLN A 303 -3.12 2.97 6.21
CA GLN A 303 -3.02 3.16 7.65
C GLN A 303 -3.86 2.14 8.44
N TRP A 304 -4.93 1.60 7.84
CA TRP A 304 -5.69 0.47 8.37
C TRP A 304 -5.20 -0.88 7.84
N PHE A 305 -5.02 -1.02 6.51
CA PHE A 305 -4.63 -2.28 5.84
C PHE A 305 -3.29 -2.16 5.12
N GLY A 306 -2.28 -2.90 5.56
CA GLY A 306 -0.88 -2.73 5.16
C GLY A 306 -0.04 -2.36 6.37
N ASN A 307 -0.48 -1.34 7.13
CA ASN A 307 0.20 -0.92 8.36
C ASN A 307 -0.39 -1.55 9.62
N ARG A 308 -1.58 -1.08 10.06
CA ARG A 308 -2.13 -1.53 11.36
C ARG A 308 -2.57 -2.99 11.32
N VAL A 309 -3.24 -3.41 10.25
CA VAL A 309 -3.40 -4.82 9.90
C VAL A 309 -2.34 -5.11 8.84
N SER A 310 -1.21 -5.66 9.27
CA SER A 310 -0.14 -6.00 8.35
C SER A 310 -0.44 -7.30 7.60
N ILE A 311 0.23 -7.55 6.49
CA ILE A 311 0.09 -8.81 5.75
C ILE A 311 0.96 -9.92 6.37
N ALA A 312 0.48 -11.16 6.35
CA ALA A 312 1.23 -12.30 6.88
C ALA A 312 2.49 -12.63 6.08
N GLY A 313 2.54 -12.23 4.81
CA GLY A 313 3.73 -12.30 3.96
C GLY A 313 3.43 -11.72 2.58
N TRP A 314 4.45 -11.63 1.74
CA TRP A 314 4.33 -10.95 0.43
C TRP A 314 3.38 -11.63 -0.57
N ARG A 315 3.04 -12.92 -0.38
CA ARG A 315 1.97 -13.58 -1.16
C ARG A 315 0.57 -13.00 -0.87
N ASP A 316 0.41 -12.36 0.28
CA ASP A 316 -0.84 -11.78 0.76
C ASP A 316 -0.92 -10.27 0.43
N LEU A 317 0.00 -9.74 -0.39
CA LEU A 317 0.12 -8.31 -0.73
C LEU A 317 -1.19 -7.69 -1.25
N TRP A 318 -2.01 -8.48 -1.95
CA TRP A 318 -3.31 -8.01 -2.45
C TRP A 318 -4.26 -7.55 -1.33
N LEU A 319 -4.10 -8.02 -0.09
CA LEU A 319 -4.89 -7.55 1.05
C LEU A 319 -4.54 -6.12 1.45
N ALA A 320 -3.33 -5.64 1.14
CA ALA A 320 -2.96 -4.24 1.31
C ALA A 320 -3.37 -3.43 0.06
N GLU A 321 -2.83 -3.80 -1.11
CA GLU A 321 -2.98 -3.00 -2.34
C GLU A 321 -4.39 -3.02 -2.91
N GLY A 322 -5.03 -4.19 -2.87
CA GLY A 322 -6.40 -4.37 -3.31
C GLY A 322 -7.37 -3.61 -2.43
N MET A 323 -7.16 -3.61 -1.10
CA MET A 323 -7.98 -2.83 -0.16
C MET A 323 -7.83 -1.33 -0.40
N ALA A 324 -6.61 -0.84 -0.54
CA ALA A 324 -6.34 0.58 -0.83
C ALA A 324 -6.98 1.03 -2.14
N THR A 325 -6.84 0.25 -3.21
CA THR A 325 -7.46 0.51 -4.51
C THR A 325 -8.99 0.48 -4.42
N TYR A 326 -9.54 -0.53 -3.74
CA TYR A 326 -10.97 -0.74 -3.59
C TYR A 326 -11.64 0.39 -2.79
N LEU A 327 -11.09 0.74 -1.63
CA LEU A 327 -11.66 1.76 -0.74
C LEU A 327 -11.48 3.17 -1.29
N THR A 328 -10.45 3.43 -2.08
CA THR A 328 -10.33 4.68 -2.85
C THR A 328 -11.49 4.82 -3.84
N THR A 329 -11.84 3.74 -4.55
CA THR A 329 -12.99 3.75 -5.48
C THR A 329 -14.32 3.95 -4.73
N LEU A 330 -14.49 3.34 -3.55
CA LEU A 330 -15.69 3.55 -2.72
C LEU A 330 -15.77 4.95 -2.12
N PHE A 331 -14.63 5.57 -1.78
CA PHE A 331 -14.61 6.96 -1.37
C PHE A 331 -15.17 7.86 -2.48
N TYR A 332 -14.75 7.65 -3.73
CA TYR A 332 -15.32 8.38 -4.86
C TYR A 332 -16.80 8.05 -5.12
N GLU A 333 -17.25 6.82 -4.86
CA GLU A 333 -18.67 6.46 -4.91
C GLU A 333 -19.51 7.31 -3.96
N ASP A 334 -19.07 7.44 -2.70
CA ASP A 334 -19.82 8.11 -1.63
C ASP A 334 -19.85 9.63 -1.78
N PHE A 335 -18.80 10.24 -2.33
CA PHE A 335 -18.67 11.69 -2.41
C PHE A 335 -18.90 12.28 -3.81
N ASP A 336 -18.55 11.55 -4.86
CA ASP A 336 -18.62 12.04 -6.25
C ASP A 336 -19.73 11.33 -7.04
N GLY A 337 -20.33 10.30 -6.44
CA GLY A 337 -21.53 9.63 -6.92
C GLY A 337 -21.27 8.34 -7.69
N LEU A 338 -22.31 7.51 -7.76
CA LEU A 338 -22.27 6.17 -8.33
C LEU A 338 -21.81 6.13 -9.79
N GLU A 339 -22.09 7.16 -10.58
CA GLU A 339 -21.68 7.24 -11.97
C GLU A 339 -20.15 7.39 -12.12
N VAL A 340 -19.50 8.14 -11.22
CA VAL A 340 -18.03 8.26 -11.17
C VAL A 340 -17.42 6.90 -10.84
N ALA A 341 -17.93 6.26 -9.78
CA ALA A 341 -17.48 4.93 -9.37
C ALA A 341 -17.67 3.89 -10.47
N ARG A 342 -18.82 3.89 -11.17
CA ARG A 342 -19.07 2.97 -12.29
C ARG A 342 -18.04 3.11 -13.42
N ARG A 343 -17.65 4.34 -13.78
CA ARG A 343 -16.58 4.55 -14.77
C ARG A 343 -15.25 4.00 -14.28
N GLN A 344 -14.91 4.21 -13.01
CA GLN A 344 -13.71 3.65 -12.39
C GLN A 344 -13.76 2.11 -12.35
N TRP A 345 -14.89 1.50 -12.01
CA TRP A 345 -15.08 0.05 -12.02
C TRP A 345 -14.96 -0.56 -13.42
N VAL A 346 -15.47 0.12 -14.45
CA VAL A 346 -15.28 -0.29 -15.86
C VAL A 346 -13.80 -0.23 -16.23
N ASP A 347 -13.12 0.87 -15.90
CA ASP A 347 -11.71 0.98 -16.23
C ASP A 347 -10.86 -0.04 -15.46
N MET A 348 -11.14 -0.24 -14.16
CA MET A 348 -10.44 -1.17 -13.30
C MET A 348 -10.58 -2.63 -13.74
N ALA A 349 -11.75 -3.02 -14.26
CA ALA A 349 -12.00 -4.35 -14.81
C ALA A 349 -11.48 -4.54 -16.25
N ARG A 350 -10.97 -3.49 -16.90
CA ARG A 350 -10.46 -3.55 -18.29
C ARG A 350 -9.24 -4.47 -18.39
N LEU A 351 -9.32 -5.49 -19.25
CA LEU A 351 -8.22 -6.40 -19.56
C LEU A 351 -7.51 -5.95 -20.85
N THR A 352 -6.53 -5.05 -20.73
CA THR A 352 -5.66 -4.67 -21.87
C THR A 352 -4.75 -5.84 -22.27
N PRO A 353 -4.15 -5.83 -23.48
CA PRO A 353 -3.19 -6.87 -23.89
C PRO A 353 -2.04 -7.06 -22.88
N ASP A 354 -1.47 -5.97 -22.36
CA ASP A 354 -0.43 -6.04 -21.32
C ASP A 354 -0.95 -6.61 -20.01
N ALA A 355 -2.17 -6.22 -19.59
CA ALA A 355 -2.79 -6.77 -18.40
C ALA A 355 -3.03 -8.29 -18.53
N LEU A 356 -3.48 -8.75 -19.71
CA LEU A 356 -3.66 -10.17 -20.00
C LEU A 356 -2.34 -10.94 -19.97
N ARG A 357 -1.26 -10.36 -20.52
CA ARG A 357 0.09 -10.98 -20.49
C ARG A 357 0.60 -11.16 -19.07
N LEU A 358 0.32 -10.20 -18.18
CA LEU A 358 0.74 -10.21 -16.78
C LEU A 358 -0.31 -10.82 -15.84
N HIS A 359 -1.41 -11.37 -16.37
CA HIS A 359 -2.47 -11.92 -15.53
C HIS A 359 -1.99 -13.18 -14.80
N GLY A 360 -2.44 -13.33 -13.55
CA GLY A 360 -2.15 -14.51 -12.73
C GLY A 360 -3.01 -14.58 -11.47
N ALA A 361 -2.73 -15.56 -10.62
CA ALA A 361 -3.32 -15.69 -9.29
C ALA A 361 -2.99 -14.46 -8.41
N LEU A 362 -3.93 -14.05 -7.56
CA LEU A 362 -3.67 -13.04 -6.53
C LEU A 362 -2.71 -13.58 -5.47
N VAL A 363 -2.83 -14.86 -5.15
CA VAL A 363 -2.00 -15.54 -4.15
C VAL A 363 -1.29 -16.72 -4.83
N PRO A 364 -0.09 -16.51 -5.38
CA PRO A 364 0.70 -17.58 -5.99
C PRO A 364 1.05 -18.66 -4.96
N GLY A 365 1.01 -19.94 -5.36
CA GLY A 365 1.39 -21.08 -4.51
C GLY A 365 2.91 -21.25 -4.29
N ARG A 366 3.72 -20.30 -4.75
CA ARG A 366 5.19 -20.30 -4.63
C ARG A 366 5.67 -19.04 -3.91
N TYR A 367 6.94 -19.01 -3.51
CA TYR A 367 7.55 -17.78 -3.00
C TYR A 367 7.37 -16.62 -4.01
N VAL A 368 7.11 -15.45 -3.45
CA VAL A 368 6.81 -14.23 -4.17
C VAL A 368 7.86 -13.18 -3.80
N ASP A 369 8.63 -12.75 -4.78
CA ASP A 369 9.42 -11.53 -4.64
C ASP A 369 8.46 -10.33 -4.75
N PRO A 370 8.28 -9.54 -3.69
CA PRO A 370 7.35 -8.41 -3.68
C PRO A 370 7.59 -7.42 -4.83
N GLU A 371 8.84 -7.18 -5.23
CA GLU A 371 9.13 -6.21 -6.30
C GLU A 371 8.61 -6.67 -7.67
N THR A 372 8.74 -7.96 -7.97
CA THR A 372 8.21 -8.54 -9.20
C THR A 372 6.71 -8.84 -9.13
N HIS A 373 6.15 -8.94 -7.92
CA HIS A 373 4.74 -9.19 -7.69
C HIS A 373 3.89 -7.92 -7.71
N LEU A 374 4.51 -6.76 -7.44
CA LEU A 374 3.89 -5.43 -7.53
C LEU A 374 3.54 -5.08 -8.97
N THR A 375 2.49 -5.72 -9.45
CA THR A 375 1.93 -5.60 -10.80
C THR A 375 0.50 -5.08 -10.69
N TRP A 376 -0.20 -4.92 -11.81
CA TRP A 376 -1.63 -4.56 -11.78
C TRP A 376 -2.51 -5.60 -11.04
N VAL A 377 -2.03 -6.83 -10.82
CA VAL A 377 -2.79 -7.93 -10.23
C VAL A 377 -3.18 -7.65 -8.77
N PRO A 378 -2.25 -7.49 -7.80
CA PRO A 378 -2.61 -7.22 -6.40
C PRO A 378 -3.48 -5.97 -6.22
N TYR A 379 -3.34 -4.96 -7.10
CA TYR A 379 -4.15 -3.74 -7.08
C TYR A 379 -5.54 -3.95 -7.68
N ARG A 380 -5.62 -4.11 -9.01
CA ARG A 380 -6.88 -4.05 -9.75
C ARG A 380 -7.65 -5.37 -9.69
N LYS A 381 -6.98 -6.53 -9.83
CA LYS A 381 -7.65 -7.82 -9.61
C LYS A 381 -8.07 -7.94 -8.14
N GLY A 382 -7.21 -7.52 -7.20
CA GLY A 382 -7.54 -7.46 -5.78
C GLY A 382 -8.81 -6.65 -5.51
N ALA A 383 -8.88 -5.42 -6.04
CA ALA A 383 -10.05 -4.57 -5.88
C ALA A 383 -11.32 -5.11 -6.56
N CYS A 384 -11.22 -5.70 -7.77
CA CYS A 384 -12.36 -6.34 -8.42
C CYS A 384 -12.88 -7.54 -7.61
N VAL A 385 -11.99 -8.32 -6.99
CA VAL A 385 -12.38 -9.45 -6.12
C VAL A 385 -13.05 -8.94 -4.84
N LEU A 386 -12.56 -7.86 -4.23
CA LEU A 386 -13.22 -7.24 -3.09
C LEU A 386 -14.62 -6.69 -3.47
N HIS A 387 -14.75 -6.12 -4.66
CA HIS A 387 -16.04 -5.69 -5.20
C HIS A 387 -17.00 -6.87 -5.40
N LEU A 388 -16.51 -7.97 -6.00
CA LEU A 388 -17.28 -9.21 -6.12
C LEU A 388 -17.74 -9.75 -4.76
N LEU A 389 -16.86 -9.75 -3.75
CA LEU A 389 -17.19 -10.17 -2.39
C LEU A 389 -18.27 -9.26 -1.78
N ARG A 390 -18.19 -7.93 -1.91
CA ARG A 390 -19.26 -7.01 -1.48
C ARG A 390 -20.59 -7.34 -2.16
N LEU A 391 -20.59 -7.54 -3.48
CA LEU A 391 -21.81 -7.85 -4.23
C LEU A 391 -22.43 -9.19 -3.81
N LYS A 392 -21.61 -10.20 -3.50
CA LYS A 392 -22.07 -11.52 -3.07
C LYS A 392 -22.60 -11.53 -1.63
N LEU A 393 -21.91 -10.85 -0.72
CA LEU A 393 -22.23 -10.85 0.70
C LEU A 393 -23.26 -9.78 1.09
N GLY A 394 -23.39 -8.74 0.27
CA GLY A 394 -24.14 -7.53 0.58
C GLY A 394 -23.33 -6.53 1.42
N ASP A 395 -23.61 -5.25 1.22
CA ASP A 395 -22.86 -4.12 1.78
C ASP A 395 -22.68 -4.18 3.30
N ALA A 396 -23.77 -4.44 4.03
CA ALA A 396 -23.76 -4.45 5.49
C ALA A 396 -22.89 -5.59 6.06
N THR A 397 -23.01 -6.78 5.48
CA THR A 397 -22.23 -7.97 5.89
C THR A 397 -20.75 -7.78 5.56
N PHE A 398 -20.44 -7.31 4.36
CA PHE A 398 -19.06 -7.07 3.93
C PHE A 398 -18.38 -6.02 4.80
N ARG A 399 -19.03 -4.87 5.03
CA ARG A 399 -18.51 -3.82 5.90
C ARG A 399 -18.28 -4.32 7.33
N ARG A 400 -19.25 -5.04 7.90
CA ARG A 400 -19.11 -5.65 9.23
C ARG A 400 -17.91 -6.61 9.29
N ALA A 401 -17.69 -7.41 8.26
CA ALA A 401 -16.55 -8.32 8.21
C ALA A 401 -15.21 -7.56 8.18
N LEU A 402 -15.09 -6.49 7.39
CA LEU A 402 -13.87 -5.67 7.36
C LEU A 402 -13.60 -4.96 8.69
N GLN A 403 -14.65 -4.47 9.36
CA GLN A 403 -14.54 -3.92 10.71
C GLN A 403 -14.06 -4.99 11.71
N THR A 404 -14.63 -6.20 11.65
CA THR A 404 -14.19 -7.33 12.50
C THR A 404 -12.73 -7.69 12.22
N ILE A 405 -12.32 -7.74 10.95
CA ILE A 405 -10.93 -8.00 10.56
C ILE A 405 -10.02 -6.92 11.16
N TYR A 406 -10.37 -5.64 10.97
CA TYR A 406 -9.58 -4.53 11.50
C TYR A 406 -9.33 -4.67 13.00
N TYR A 407 -10.37 -4.86 13.81
CA TYR A 407 -10.19 -4.96 15.26
C TYR A 407 -9.51 -6.26 15.71
N ARG A 408 -9.75 -7.39 15.03
CA ARG A 408 -9.17 -8.69 15.38
C ARG A 408 -7.68 -8.77 15.06
N PHE A 409 -7.27 -8.15 13.95
CA PHE A 409 -5.91 -8.18 13.42
C PHE A 409 -5.15 -6.86 13.63
N ALA A 410 -5.69 -5.90 14.38
CA ALA A 410 -4.97 -4.69 14.74
C ALA A 410 -3.66 -5.02 15.47
N GLY A 411 -2.54 -4.75 14.81
CA GLY A 411 -1.19 -5.07 15.26
C GLY A 411 -0.78 -6.53 15.07
N LYS A 412 -1.45 -7.27 14.18
CA LYS A 412 -1.17 -8.66 13.85
C LYS A 412 -1.19 -8.89 12.34
N PRO A 413 -0.40 -9.84 11.83
CA PRO A 413 -0.46 -10.23 10.43
C PRO A 413 -1.80 -10.89 10.06
N LEU A 414 -2.33 -10.53 8.89
CA LEU A 414 -3.48 -11.14 8.24
C LEU A 414 -3.03 -11.93 7.00
N SER A 415 -3.40 -13.22 6.93
CA SER A 415 -3.26 -14.02 5.71
C SER A 415 -4.57 -14.03 4.91
N THR A 416 -4.48 -14.42 3.64
CA THR A 416 -5.65 -14.64 2.77
C THR A 416 -6.62 -15.66 3.38
N GLU A 417 -6.13 -16.71 4.02
CA GLU A 417 -6.95 -17.72 4.67
C GLU A 417 -7.64 -17.14 5.92
N GLY A 418 -6.93 -16.32 6.70
CA GLY A 418 -7.53 -15.59 7.83
C GLY A 418 -8.61 -14.61 7.38
N PHE A 419 -8.38 -13.92 6.27
CA PHE A 419 -9.37 -13.03 5.65
C PHE A 419 -10.63 -13.78 5.23
N ARG A 420 -10.47 -14.92 4.53
CA ARG A 420 -11.58 -15.81 4.15
C ARG A 420 -12.37 -16.26 5.38
N ALA A 421 -11.67 -16.76 6.41
CA ALA A 421 -12.31 -17.31 7.60
C ALA A 421 -13.22 -16.29 8.29
N VAL A 422 -12.81 -15.02 8.39
CA VAL A 422 -13.66 -13.98 8.98
C VAL A 422 -14.85 -13.64 8.09
N LEU A 423 -14.69 -13.62 6.76
CA LEU A 423 -15.81 -13.41 5.86
C LEU A 423 -16.85 -14.55 5.98
N GLU A 424 -16.41 -15.80 6.02
CA GLU A 424 -17.28 -16.96 6.20
C GLU A 424 -17.97 -16.93 7.57
N GLU A 425 -17.24 -16.63 8.65
CA GLU A 425 -17.78 -16.46 10.01
C GLU A 425 -18.90 -15.41 10.06
N ILE A 426 -18.68 -14.24 9.45
CA ILE A 426 -19.60 -13.09 9.56
C ILE A 426 -20.79 -13.20 8.61
N SER A 427 -20.62 -13.89 7.48
CA SER A 427 -21.66 -14.06 6.46
C SER A 427 -22.46 -15.35 6.60
N GLY A 428 -21.90 -16.39 7.22
CA GLY A 428 -22.45 -17.75 7.20
C GLY A 428 -22.40 -18.43 5.84
N GLN A 429 -21.71 -17.86 4.84
CA GLN A 429 -21.58 -18.42 3.49
C GLN A 429 -20.25 -19.16 3.33
N GLU A 430 -20.26 -20.27 2.59
CA GLU A 430 -19.03 -20.93 2.15
C GLU A 430 -18.42 -20.18 0.95
N LEU A 431 -17.16 -19.75 1.09
CA LEU A 431 -16.47 -18.93 0.09
C LEU A 431 -15.30 -19.66 -0.60
N GLY A 432 -15.04 -20.91 -0.25
CA GLY A 432 -13.97 -21.73 -0.84
C GLY A 432 -13.96 -21.73 -2.36
N PRO A 433 -15.06 -22.13 -3.03
CA PRO A 433 -15.10 -22.14 -4.48
C PRO A 433 -14.83 -20.77 -5.13
N LEU A 434 -15.22 -19.67 -4.48
CA LEU A 434 -14.93 -18.32 -4.96
C LEU A 434 -13.45 -17.99 -4.80
N PHE A 435 -12.83 -18.29 -3.65
CA PHE A 435 -11.41 -18.07 -3.42
C PHE A 435 -10.55 -18.92 -4.36
N ASP A 436 -10.90 -20.19 -4.55
CA ASP A 436 -10.21 -21.11 -5.47
C ASP A 436 -10.20 -20.58 -6.90
N TYR A 437 -11.32 -20.01 -7.35
CA TYR A 437 -11.43 -19.47 -8.70
C TYR A 437 -10.72 -18.11 -8.85
N TRP A 438 -11.04 -17.15 -7.97
CA TRP A 438 -10.69 -15.74 -8.17
C TRP A 438 -9.38 -15.31 -7.52
N ILE A 439 -8.95 -15.99 -6.46
CA ILE A 439 -7.78 -15.61 -5.67
C ILE A 439 -6.61 -16.55 -5.94
N TYR A 440 -6.83 -17.86 -5.81
CA TYR A 440 -5.78 -18.86 -6.05
C TYR A 440 -5.67 -19.25 -7.53
N GLY A 441 -6.73 -19.06 -8.31
CA GLY A 441 -6.77 -19.32 -9.75
C GLY A 441 -6.37 -18.12 -10.63
N ASP A 442 -5.96 -18.44 -11.86
CA ASP A 442 -5.59 -17.52 -12.94
C ASP A 442 -6.59 -17.55 -14.12
N ARG A 443 -7.70 -18.26 -13.96
CA ARG A 443 -8.76 -18.34 -14.98
C ARG A 443 -9.59 -17.06 -14.99
N LEU A 444 -10.09 -16.72 -16.17
CA LEU A 444 -11.01 -15.61 -16.39
C LEU A 444 -12.27 -16.14 -17.08
N PRO A 445 -13.47 -15.78 -16.61
CA PRO A 445 -14.71 -16.14 -17.30
C PRO A 445 -14.86 -15.33 -18.60
N GLU A 446 -15.66 -15.86 -19.51
CA GLU A 446 -16.04 -15.17 -20.74
C GLU A 446 -17.43 -14.55 -20.60
N LEU A 447 -17.54 -13.26 -20.94
CA LEU A 447 -18.80 -12.61 -21.24
C LEU A 447 -19.02 -12.68 -22.75
N ARG A 448 -19.84 -13.63 -23.20
CA ARG A 448 -20.21 -13.78 -24.61
C ARG A 448 -21.39 -12.87 -24.92
N VAL A 449 -21.25 -12.04 -25.95
CA VAL A 449 -22.22 -11.00 -26.31
C VAL A 449 -22.67 -11.18 -27.75
N TRP A 450 -23.98 -11.19 -27.99
CA TRP A 450 -24.59 -11.30 -29.31
C TRP A 450 -25.49 -10.09 -29.60
N TRP A 451 -25.28 -9.47 -30.77
CA TRP A 451 -26.10 -8.38 -31.28
C TRP A 451 -27.06 -8.86 -32.36
N HIS A 452 -28.36 -8.75 -32.09
CA HIS A 452 -29.43 -9.10 -33.02
C HIS A 452 -29.94 -7.82 -33.69
N ALA A 453 -29.23 -7.35 -34.71
CA ALA A 453 -29.47 -6.05 -35.36
C ALA A 453 -30.94 -5.82 -35.77
N LYS A 454 -31.59 -6.81 -36.41
CA LYS A 454 -32.99 -6.72 -36.85
C LYS A 454 -33.98 -6.54 -35.69
N GLN A 455 -33.69 -7.14 -34.54
CA GLN A 455 -34.51 -7.07 -33.34
C GLN A 455 -34.12 -5.89 -32.43
N ARG A 456 -33.06 -5.17 -32.80
CA ARG A 456 -32.40 -4.17 -31.95
C ARG A 456 -32.21 -4.69 -30.52
N ARG A 457 -31.72 -5.93 -30.41
CA ARG A 457 -31.63 -6.66 -29.15
C ARG A 457 -30.21 -7.14 -28.91
N LEU A 458 -29.69 -6.84 -27.73
CA LEU A 458 -28.44 -7.36 -27.22
C LEU A 458 -28.75 -8.52 -26.27
N THR A 459 -28.00 -9.61 -26.37
CA THR A 459 -28.08 -10.73 -25.42
C THR A 459 -26.68 -11.12 -24.97
N TRP A 460 -26.53 -11.62 -23.75
CA TRP A 460 -25.23 -12.04 -23.23
C TRP A 460 -25.33 -13.26 -22.34
N LYS A 461 -24.21 -13.96 -22.19
CA LYS A 461 -24.06 -15.11 -21.29
C LYS A 461 -22.66 -15.15 -20.71
N VAL A 462 -22.59 -15.40 -19.40
CA VAL A 462 -21.34 -15.70 -18.71
C VAL A 462 -21.03 -17.19 -18.83
N VAL A 463 -19.78 -17.51 -19.18
CA VAL A 463 -19.30 -18.89 -19.33
C VAL A 463 -17.96 -19.06 -18.61
N GLY A 464 -17.75 -20.22 -17.99
CA GLY A 464 -16.47 -20.57 -17.39
C GLY A 464 -16.19 -19.94 -16.02
N ASP A 465 -17.19 -19.41 -15.33
CA ASP A 465 -17.10 -18.80 -13.98
C ASP A 465 -17.18 -19.82 -12.85
N ALA A 466 -17.33 -21.11 -13.16
CA ALA A 466 -17.53 -22.20 -12.21
C ALA A 466 -18.70 -21.98 -11.23
N GLY A 467 -19.74 -21.25 -11.66
CA GLY A 467 -20.91 -20.93 -10.83
C GLY A 467 -20.66 -19.86 -9.76
N THR A 468 -19.46 -19.29 -9.69
CA THR A 468 -19.11 -18.32 -8.64
C THR A 468 -19.87 -16.99 -8.79
N LEU A 469 -20.35 -16.66 -9.98
CA LEU A 469 -21.14 -15.46 -10.28
C LEU A 469 -22.66 -15.70 -10.22
N GLN A 470 -23.12 -16.91 -9.89
CA GLN A 470 -24.54 -17.21 -9.79
C GLN A 470 -25.21 -16.33 -8.73
N GLY A 471 -26.25 -15.60 -9.13
CA GLY A 471 -27.03 -14.73 -8.25
C GLY A 471 -26.37 -13.38 -7.90
N VAL A 472 -25.11 -13.17 -8.28
CA VAL A 472 -24.38 -11.93 -7.98
C VAL A 472 -24.94 -10.78 -8.83
N PRO A 473 -25.37 -9.66 -8.23
CA PRO A 473 -26.01 -8.54 -8.93
C PRO A 473 -24.98 -7.56 -9.53
N PHE A 474 -24.06 -8.06 -10.37
CA PHE A 474 -23.08 -7.18 -11.02
C PHE A 474 -23.67 -6.48 -12.26
N GLN A 475 -23.08 -5.35 -12.64
CA GLN A 475 -23.55 -4.54 -13.75
C GLN A 475 -22.70 -4.71 -15.02
N LEU A 476 -23.32 -4.47 -16.17
CA LEU A 476 -22.68 -4.26 -17.46
C LEU A 476 -22.88 -2.81 -17.90
N ALA A 477 -21.82 -2.18 -18.41
CA ALA A 477 -21.88 -0.91 -19.10
C ALA A 477 -22.10 -1.16 -20.60
N ILE A 478 -23.22 -0.66 -21.13
CA ILE A 478 -23.60 -0.75 -22.55
C ILE A 478 -23.44 0.63 -23.16
N ARG A 479 -22.48 0.79 -24.07
CA ARG A 479 -22.16 2.05 -24.72
C ARG A 479 -22.65 2.09 -26.16
N GLN A 480 -23.28 3.21 -26.51
CA GLN A 480 -23.80 3.53 -27.83
C GLN A 480 -23.44 4.97 -28.17
N GLY A 481 -22.43 5.15 -29.02
CA GLY A 481 -21.82 6.46 -29.23
C GLY A 481 -21.33 7.05 -27.91
N THR A 482 -21.89 8.20 -27.50
CA THR A 482 -21.56 8.88 -26.24
C THR A 482 -22.42 8.46 -25.05
N GLN A 483 -23.53 7.73 -25.27
CA GLN A 483 -24.40 7.28 -24.19
C GLN A 483 -23.89 5.99 -23.57
N VAL A 484 -23.95 5.90 -22.24
CA VAL A 484 -23.66 4.68 -21.49
C VAL A 484 -24.89 4.35 -20.62
N ARG A 485 -25.36 3.10 -20.72
CA ARG A 485 -26.42 2.55 -19.87
C ARG A 485 -25.86 1.43 -19.02
N TYR A 486 -26.16 1.45 -17.73
CA TYR A 486 -25.75 0.40 -16.79
C TYR A 486 -26.91 -0.55 -16.53
N VAL A 487 -26.70 -1.84 -16.78
CA VAL A 487 -27.74 -2.87 -16.66
C VAL A 487 -27.28 -4.01 -15.78
N ASP A 488 -28.21 -4.61 -15.03
CA ASP A 488 -27.94 -5.81 -14.25
C ASP A 488 -27.63 -6.97 -15.20
N ALA A 489 -26.47 -7.62 -15.00
CA ALA A 489 -26.02 -8.71 -15.85
C ALA A 489 -26.97 -9.93 -15.82
N ARG A 490 -27.78 -10.07 -14.77
CA ARG A 490 -28.77 -11.15 -14.64
C ARG A 490 -29.95 -10.99 -15.61
N ALA A 491 -30.16 -9.81 -16.19
CA ALA A 491 -31.20 -9.59 -17.19
C ALA A 491 -30.99 -10.42 -18.47
N ALA A 492 -29.75 -10.83 -18.76
CA ALA A 492 -29.31 -11.62 -19.92
C ALA A 492 -29.62 -11.02 -21.32
N ALA A 493 -30.45 -9.98 -21.40
CA ALA A 493 -30.82 -9.31 -22.62
C ALA A 493 -31.22 -7.84 -22.37
N LEU A 494 -31.09 -7.01 -23.41
CA LEU A 494 -31.50 -5.62 -23.43
C LEU A 494 -32.04 -5.24 -24.81
N HIS A 495 -33.21 -4.59 -24.85
CA HIS A 495 -33.74 -3.99 -26.07
C HIS A 495 -33.25 -2.55 -26.21
N LEU A 496 -32.77 -2.19 -27.40
CA LEU A 496 -32.07 -0.94 -27.68
C LEU A 496 -32.66 -0.29 -28.94
N PRO A 497 -33.86 0.31 -28.85
CA PRO A 497 -34.63 0.73 -30.02
C PRO A 497 -33.94 1.79 -30.88
N GLU A 498 -33.00 2.54 -30.33
CA GLU A 498 -32.27 3.61 -31.04
C GLU A 498 -30.96 3.12 -31.67
N ALA A 499 -30.56 1.87 -31.41
CA ALA A 499 -29.27 1.35 -31.85
C ALA A 499 -29.31 0.91 -33.32
N THR A 500 -28.43 1.51 -34.12
CA THR A 500 -28.19 1.14 -35.52
C THR A 500 -26.98 0.22 -35.69
N GLU A 501 -26.09 0.20 -34.70
CA GLU A 501 -24.84 -0.55 -34.72
C GLU A 501 -24.69 -1.41 -33.46
N GLN A 502 -23.71 -2.30 -33.47
CA GLN A 502 -23.38 -3.17 -32.35
C GLN A 502 -22.90 -2.33 -31.14
N PRO A 503 -23.56 -2.40 -29.98
CA PRO A 503 -23.12 -1.70 -28.78
C PRO A 503 -21.84 -2.29 -28.21
N GLU A 504 -21.01 -1.45 -27.59
CA GLU A 504 -19.87 -1.92 -26.80
C GLU A 504 -20.32 -2.28 -25.39
N VAL A 505 -19.89 -3.45 -24.91
CA VAL A 505 -20.20 -3.99 -23.58
C VAL A 505 -18.93 -4.12 -22.76
N ALA A 506 -18.98 -3.63 -21.52
CA ALA A 506 -17.91 -3.84 -20.54
C ALA A 506 -18.49 -4.27 -19.19
N PRO A 507 -17.88 -5.24 -18.49
CA PRO A 507 -18.25 -5.53 -17.11
C PRO A 507 -17.86 -4.37 -16.18
N VAL A 508 -18.68 -4.12 -15.17
CA VAL A 508 -18.43 -3.08 -14.16
C VAL A 508 -17.83 -3.75 -12.92
N GLY A 509 -16.51 -3.65 -12.75
CA GLY A 509 -15.83 -4.12 -11.54
C GLY A 509 -15.65 -5.63 -11.42
N ILE A 510 -15.97 -6.40 -12.47
CA ILE A 510 -15.76 -7.86 -12.54
C ILE A 510 -14.83 -8.19 -13.71
N LEU A 511 -13.74 -8.90 -13.44
CA LEU A 511 -12.78 -9.27 -14.48
C LEU A 511 -13.33 -10.38 -15.37
N MET A 512 -13.54 -10.09 -16.65
CA MET A 512 -14.05 -11.05 -17.63
C MET A 512 -13.47 -10.75 -19.02
N ARG A 513 -13.24 -11.79 -19.82
CA ARG A 513 -12.96 -11.62 -21.25
C ARG A 513 -14.27 -11.37 -21.98
N VAL A 514 -14.40 -10.21 -22.62
CA VAL A 514 -15.57 -9.91 -23.45
C VAL A 514 -15.34 -10.47 -24.85
N VAL A 515 -16.25 -11.32 -25.31
CA VAL A 515 -16.18 -12.00 -26.61
C VAL A 515 -17.44 -11.68 -27.39
N TYR A 516 -17.29 -11.30 -28.66
CA TYR A 516 -18.38 -11.12 -29.62
C TYR A 516 -18.27 -12.26 -30.64
N PRO A 517 -19.00 -13.38 -30.44
CA PRO A 517 -18.84 -14.59 -31.23
C PRO A 517 -19.35 -14.47 -32.67
#